data_AF-A0A3D9LIE7-F1
#
_entry.id   AF-A0A3D9LIE7-F1
#
_cell.length_a   1.000
_cell.length_b   1.000
_cell.length_c   1.000
_cell.angle_alpha   90.00
_cell.angle_beta   90.00
_cell.angle_gamma   90.00
#
_symmetry.space_group_name_H-M   'P 1'
#
loop_
_entity.id
_entity.type
_entity.pdbx_description
1 polymer ?
#
loop_
_entity_poly.entity_id
_entity_poly.type
_entity_poly.pdbx_seq_one_letter_code
_entity_poly.pdbx_strand_id
1 'polypeptide(L)'
;MQGKSFFLDRATSRSLDWVGRFPALGCASHDPQSISSGRQVVVASLHEDGVRCVFFSAVGSVLDFTATWGELERAKTWWYFVQRWYFWIVPDDRTLARINVTAGALDHMIAPSLHDAANDEAHLRWLDGLEARARRCGTLAASRLEFETA
;
A
#
# COMPACT_ATOMS: atom_id res chain seq x y z
N MET A 1 -7.51 -4.24 22.66
CA MET A 1 -6.15 -4.68 22.28
C MET A 1 -6.13 -5.76 21.18
N GLN A 2 -7.26 -6.33 20.75
CA GLN A 2 -7.34 -7.41 19.74
C GLN A 2 -6.87 -7.05 18.32
N GLY A 3 -6.95 -5.78 17.92
CA GLY A 3 -6.60 -5.38 16.54
C GLY A 3 -5.10 -5.38 16.22
N LYS A 4 -4.24 -5.03 17.19
CA LYS A 4 -2.79 -5.03 17.00
C LYS A 4 -2.23 -6.45 16.91
N SER A 5 -2.70 -7.37 17.77
CA SER A 5 -2.32 -8.78 17.68
C SER A 5 -2.78 -9.39 16.37
N PHE A 6 -4.03 -9.13 15.97
CA PHE A 6 -4.56 -9.58 14.68
C PHE A 6 -3.70 -9.16 13.49
N PHE A 7 -3.26 -7.91 13.44
CA PHE A 7 -2.36 -7.44 12.38
C PHE A 7 -1.03 -8.18 12.38
N LEU A 8 -0.38 -8.30 13.55
CA LEU A 8 0.92 -8.96 13.67
C LEU A 8 0.84 -10.46 13.34
N ASP A 9 -0.28 -11.12 13.65
CA ASP A 9 -0.50 -12.54 13.36
C ASP A 9 -0.65 -12.80 11.84
N ARG A 10 -0.99 -11.76 11.05
CA ARG A 10 -1.24 -11.87 9.61
C ARG A 10 -0.24 -11.16 8.73
N ALA A 11 0.53 -10.24 9.29
CA ALA A 11 1.55 -9.50 8.58
C ALA A 11 2.82 -10.35 8.44
N THR A 12 3.21 -10.62 7.20
CA THR A 12 4.52 -11.15 6.86
C THR A 12 5.47 -9.99 6.60
N SER A 13 6.57 -9.93 7.34
CA SER A 13 7.62 -8.95 7.06
C SER A 13 8.30 -9.29 5.73
N ARG A 14 8.32 -8.32 4.81
CA ARG A 14 9.03 -8.39 3.53
C ARG A 14 10.21 -7.43 3.48
N SER A 15 10.58 -6.84 4.61
CA SER A 15 11.54 -5.73 4.63
C SER A 15 12.91 -6.10 4.05
N LEU A 16 13.37 -7.34 4.24
CA LEU A 16 14.66 -7.80 3.69
C LEU A 16 14.66 -7.86 2.16
N ASP A 17 13.52 -8.21 1.57
CA ASP A 17 13.41 -8.47 0.13
C ASP A 17 12.93 -7.22 -0.64
N TRP A 18 12.06 -6.41 -0.02
CA TRP A 18 11.24 -5.43 -0.73
C TRP A 18 11.63 -3.98 -0.45
N VAL A 19 12.34 -3.67 0.65
CA VAL A 19 12.78 -2.29 0.95
C VAL A 19 13.70 -1.75 -0.14
N GLY A 20 14.65 -2.56 -0.63
CA GLY A 20 15.53 -2.16 -1.74
C GLY A 20 14.81 -2.09 -3.09
N ARG A 21 13.71 -2.83 -3.25
CA ARG A 21 12.94 -2.90 -4.50
C ARG A 21 11.97 -1.72 -4.65
N PHE A 22 11.35 -1.28 -3.56
CA PHE A 22 10.29 -0.27 -3.55
C PHE A 22 10.64 0.98 -2.71
N PRO A 23 11.79 1.64 -2.93
CA PRO A 23 12.21 2.77 -2.10
C PRO A 23 11.32 4.01 -2.25
N ALA A 24 10.74 4.29 -3.42
CA ALA A 24 9.88 5.47 -3.56
C ALA A 24 8.56 5.31 -2.82
N LEU A 25 7.95 4.12 -2.87
CA LEU A 25 6.78 3.79 -2.05
C LEU A 25 7.13 3.78 -0.55
N GLY A 26 8.29 3.22 -0.17
CA GLY A 26 8.78 3.17 1.20
C GLY A 26 9.06 4.54 1.82
N CYS A 27 9.61 5.47 1.03
CA CYS A 27 9.97 6.81 1.48
C CYS A 27 8.84 7.85 1.31
N ALA A 28 7.68 7.45 0.77
CA ALA A 28 6.61 8.39 0.42
C ALA A 28 6.13 9.24 1.61
N SER A 29 6.18 8.71 2.84
CA SER A 29 5.80 9.43 4.06
C SER A 29 6.78 10.52 4.50
N HIS A 30 7.98 10.57 3.91
CA HIS A 30 9.04 11.53 4.25
C HIS A 30 9.17 12.65 3.22
N ASP A 31 8.32 12.63 2.19
CA ASP A 31 8.37 13.57 1.08
C ASP A 31 6.97 14.14 0.79
N PRO A 32 6.71 15.43 1.11
CA PRO A 32 5.43 16.08 0.83
C PRO A 32 5.05 16.13 -0.66
N GLN A 33 6.02 15.97 -1.57
CA GLN A 33 5.80 15.95 -3.01
C GLN A 33 5.69 14.52 -3.56
N SER A 34 5.69 13.50 -2.69
CA SER A 34 5.52 12.10 -3.07
C SER A 34 4.14 11.80 -3.66
N ILE A 35 3.98 10.59 -4.18
CA ILE A 35 2.72 10.08 -4.74
C ILE A 35 1.53 10.13 -3.77
N SER A 36 1.81 10.18 -2.47
CA SER A 36 0.83 10.20 -1.38
C SER A 36 0.88 11.50 -0.57
N SER A 37 1.59 12.52 -1.07
CA SER A 37 1.73 13.83 -0.41
C SER A 37 2.20 13.74 1.04
N GLY A 38 3.25 12.95 1.29
CA GLY A 38 3.82 12.77 2.63
C GLY A 38 3.08 11.77 3.52
N ARG A 39 2.12 10.99 2.99
CA ARG A 39 1.41 9.95 3.76
C ARG A 39 2.05 8.57 3.56
N GLN A 40 1.93 7.71 4.57
CA GLN A 40 2.28 6.29 4.42
C GLN A 40 1.36 5.63 3.39
N VAL A 41 1.94 4.78 2.54
CA VAL A 41 1.22 4.13 1.44
C VAL A 41 0.78 2.72 1.84
N VAL A 42 -0.43 2.36 1.44
CA VAL A 42 -0.92 0.98 1.42
C VAL A 42 -1.38 0.65 0.02
N VAL A 43 -0.83 -0.41 -0.55
CA VAL A 43 -1.32 -0.99 -1.80
C VAL A 43 -2.28 -2.11 -1.45
N ALA A 44 -3.51 -2.07 -1.97
CA ALA A 44 -4.53 -3.05 -1.63
C ALA A 44 -5.24 -3.61 -2.87
N SER A 45 -5.50 -4.91 -2.83
CA SER A 45 -6.24 -5.65 -3.87
C SER A 45 -7.16 -6.68 -3.24
N LEU A 46 -8.30 -6.95 -3.88
CA LEU A 46 -9.21 -8.00 -3.43
C LEU A 46 -8.57 -9.37 -3.57
N HIS A 47 -8.66 -10.19 -2.53
CA HIS A 47 -8.30 -11.61 -2.52
C HIS A 47 -9.58 -12.46 -2.53
N GLU A 48 -9.48 -13.77 -2.80
CA GLU A 48 -10.62 -14.70 -2.99
C GLU A 48 -11.79 -14.47 -2.03
N ASP A 49 -11.52 -14.31 -0.73
CA ASP A 49 -12.51 -14.07 0.33
C ASP A 49 -12.18 -12.86 1.22
N GLY A 50 -11.35 -11.94 0.73
CA GLY A 50 -10.72 -10.94 1.58
C GLY A 50 -9.97 -9.84 0.84
N VAL A 51 -8.91 -9.36 1.50
CA VAL A 51 -8.02 -8.33 0.97
C VAL A 51 -6.57 -8.72 1.23
N ARG A 52 -5.71 -8.40 0.26
CA ARG A 52 -4.27 -8.34 0.45
C ARG A 52 -3.84 -6.89 0.48
N CYS A 53 -3.04 -6.52 1.47
CA CYS A 53 -2.50 -5.18 1.65
C CYS A 53 -0.99 -5.23 1.83
N VAL A 54 -0.26 -4.37 1.13
CA VAL A 54 1.17 -4.14 1.35
C VAL A 54 1.33 -2.77 2.00
N PHE A 55 1.79 -2.77 3.25
CA PHE A 55 2.02 -1.56 4.04
C PHE A 55 3.47 -1.10 3.91
N PHE A 56 3.64 0.16 3.49
CA PHE A 56 4.92 0.86 3.51
C PHE A 56 4.96 1.76 4.74
N SER A 57 5.66 1.31 5.78
CA SER A 57 5.71 2.02 7.06
C SER A 57 6.73 3.17 7.01
N ALA A 58 6.49 4.20 7.83
CA ALA A 58 7.37 5.36 7.92
C ALA A 58 8.74 5.02 8.54
N VAL A 59 8.86 3.88 9.22
CA VAL A 59 10.13 3.39 9.78
C VAL A 59 10.85 2.44 8.80
N GLY A 60 10.43 2.39 7.54
CA GLY A 60 11.09 1.60 6.49
C GLY A 60 10.74 0.12 6.52
N SER A 61 9.67 -0.29 7.22
CA SER A 61 9.20 -1.67 7.18
C SER A 61 8.22 -1.88 6.05
N VAL A 62 8.33 -3.01 5.35
CA VAL A 62 7.36 -3.44 4.34
C VAL A 62 6.64 -4.68 4.86
N LEU A 63 5.32 -4.59 4.98
CA LEU A 63 4.49 -5.65 5.58
C LEU A 63 3.45 -6.12 4.56
N ASP A 64 3.50 -7.39 4.19
CA ASP A 64 2.52 -8.06 3.34
C ASP A 64 1.48 -8.74 4.23
N PHE A 65 0.23 -8.30 4.13
CA PHE A 65 -0.86 -8.67 5.02
C PHE A 65 -2.02 -9.21 4.21
N THR A 66 -2.57 -10.36 4.61
CA THR A 66 -3.79 -10.93 4.01
C THR A 66 -4.80 -11.28 5.09
N ALA A 67 -6.06 -10.90 4.88
CA ALA A 67 -7.15 -11.22 5.78
C ALA A 67 -8.48 -11.41 5.04
N THR A 68 -9.30 -12.31 5.56
CA THR A 68 -10.67 -12.53 5.10
C THR A 68 -11.59 -11.41 5.59
N TRP A 69 -12.73 -11.21 4.92
CA TRP A 69 -13.71 -10.21 5.38
C TRP A 69 -14.23 -10.49 6.79
N GLY A 70 -14.42 -11.78 7.14
CA GLY A 70 -14.89 -12.17 8.47
C GLY A 70 -13.87 -11.88 9.58
N GLU A 71 -12.58 -11.92 9.26
CA GLU A 71 -11.51 -11.52 10.18
C GLU A 71 -11.45 -10.02 10.38
N LEU A 72 -11.56 -9.25 9.29
CA LEU A 72 -11.61 -7.79 9.36
C LEU A 72 -12.83 -7.30 10.16
N GLU A 73 -13.98 -7.96 10.05
CA GLU A 73 -15.16 -7.62 10.87
C GLU A 73 -14.90 -7.84 12.36
N ARG A 74 -14.23 -8.94 12.74
CA ARG A 74 -13.83 -9.18 14.14
C ARG A 74 -12.80 -8.14 14.62
N ALA A 75 -11.99 -7.59 13.72
CA ALA A 75 -10.99 -6.57 14.00
C ALA A 75 -11.41 -5.15 13.57
N LYS A 76 -12.73 -4.88 13.41
CA LYS A 76 -13.24 -3.68 12.73
C LYS A 76 -12.69 -2.35 13.24
N THR A 77 -12.51 -2.19 14.56
CA THR A 77 -11.96 -0.95 15.12
C THR A 77 -10.56 -0.66 14.61
N TRP A 78 -9.73 -1.69 14.46
CA TRP A 78 -8.39 -1.55 13.87
C TRP A 78 -8.49 -1.30 12.37
N TRP A 79 -9.35 -2.02 11.68
CA TRP A 79 -9.54 -1.83 10.23
C TRP A 79 -10.00 -0.42 9.88
N TYR A 80 -10.90 0.16 10.68
CA TYR A 80 -11.37 1.55 10.52
C TYR A 80 -10.26 2.56 10.77
N PHE A 81 -9.41 2.30 11.76
CA PHE A 81 -8.24 3.13 12.03
C PHE A 81 -7.27 3.11 10.84
N VAL A 82 -6.97 1.92 10.32
CA VAL A 82 -6.08 1.72 9.17
C VAL A 82 -6.61 2.44 7.94
N GLN A 83 -7.89 2.33 7.61
CA GLN A 83 -8.50 3.05 6.48
C GLN A 83 -8.23 4.55 6.50
N ARG A 84 -8.30 5.18 7.67
CA ARG A 84 -8.15 6.64 7.79
C ARG A 84 -6.70 7.08 7.81
N TRP A 85 -5.78 6.23 8.28
CA TRP A 85 -4.39 6.61 8.53
C TRP A 85 -3.49 6.56 7.30
N TYR A 86 -3.80 5.71 6.33
CA TYR A 86 -2.97 5.51 5.14
C TYR A 86 -3.54 6.17 3.88
N PHE A 87 -2.65 6.39 2.91
CA PHE A 87 -3.01 6.68 1.53
C PHE A 87 -3.10 5.36 0.76
N TRP A 88 -4.23 5.12 0.10
CA TRP A 88 -4.53 3.83 -0.53
C TRP A 88 -4.25 3.84 -2.02
N ILE A 89 -3.57 2.83 -2.51
CA ILE A 89 -3.46 2.56 -3.94
C ILE A 89 -4.22 1.27 -4.23
N VAL A 90 -5.22 1.36 -5.09
CA VAL A 90 -6.13 0.24 -5.42
C VAL A 90 -6.25 0.07 -6.93
N PRO A 91 -6.56 -1.13 -7.46
CA PRO A 91 -6.62 -1.36 -8.89
C PRO A 91 -7.88 -0.77 -9.53
N ASP A 92 -8.98 -0.68 -8.79
CA ASP A 92 -10.29 -0.28 -9.32
C ASP A 92 -11.23 0.27 -8.23
N ASP A 93 -12.32 0.90 -8.67
CA ASP A 93 -13.39 1.41 -7.80
C ASP A 93 -14.07 0.29 -6.99
N ARG A 94 -14.11 -0.93 -7.52
CA ARG A 94 -14.68 -2.09 -6.83
C ARG A 94 -13.89 -2.39 -5.55
N THR A 95 -12.57 -2.40 -5.64
CA THR A 95 -11.67 -2.60 -4.51
C THR A 95 -11.83 -1.46 -3.52
N LEU A 96 -11.80 -0.22 -4.01
CA LEU A 96 -12.00 0.97 -3.18
C LEU A 96 -13.29 0.90 -2.35
N ALA A 97 -14.41 0.65 -3.01
CA ALA A 97 -15.73 0.56 -2.38
C ALA A 97 -15.78 -0.58 -1.35
N ARG A 98 -15.09 -1.69 -1.63
CA ARG A 98 -15.09 -2.85 -0.73
C ARG A 98 -14.24 -2.63 0.52
N ILE A 99 -13.12 -1.92 0.41
CA ILE A 99 -12.28 -1.59 1.57
C ILE A 99 -12.79 -0.39 2.37
N ASN A 100 -13.53 0.53 1.75
CA ASN A 100 -14.06 1.73 2.40
C ASN A 100 -15.38 1.45 3.15
N VAL A 101 -15.28 0.73 4.27
CA VAL A 101 -16.44 0.32 5.07
C VAL A 101 -17.05 1.44 5.91
N THR A 102 -16.33 2.55 6.09
CA THR A 102 -16.78 3.67 6.95
C THR A 102 -17.57 4.74 6.19
N ALA A 103 -17.66 4.62 4.86
CA ALA A 103 -18.29 5.60 3.96
C ALA A 103 -17.72 7.04 4.07
N GLY A 104 -16.57 7.20 4.72
CA GLY A 104 -15.83 8.45 4.78
C GLY A 104 -14.93 8.66 3.57
N ALA A 105 -14.42 9.89 3.41
CA ALA A 105 -13.36 10.16 2.44
C ALA A 105 -12.12 9.34 2.82
N LEU A 106 -11.69 8.49 1.90
CA LEU A 106 -10.50 7.66 2.02
C LEU A 106 -9.52 8.19 0.97
N ASP A 107 -8.38 8.71 1.42
CA ASP A 107 -7.39 9.26 0.48
C ASP A 107 -6.80 8.11 -0.33
N HIS A 108 -6.95 8.21 -1.64
CA HIS A 108 -6.61 7.11 -2.53
C HIS A 108 -6.15 7.57 -3.91
N MET A 109 -5.57 6.62 -4.64
CA MET A 109 -5.37 6.66 -6.07
C MET A 109 -5.78 5.32 -6.66
N ILE A 110 -6.48 5.37 -7.80
CA ILE A 110 -6.74 4.19 -8.62
C ILE A 110 -5.59 4.02 -9.61
N ALA A 111 -4.94 2.86 -9.57
CA ALA A 111 -3.84 2.49 -10.44
C ALA A 111 -4.16 1.12 -11.08
N PRO A 112 -4.82 1.13 -12.27
CA PRO A 112 -5.32 -0.07 -12.91
C PRO A 112 -4.27 -1.16 -13.07
N SER A 113 -4.71 -2.40 -12.88
CA SER A 113 -3.88 -3.59 -13.02
C SER A 113 -4.69 -4.73 -13.61
N LEU A 114 -4.08 -5.56 -14.45
CA LEU A 114 -4.67 -6.81 -14.96
C LEU A 114 -4.47 -7.97 -13.96
N HIS A 115 -4.35 -7.66 -12.68
CA HIS A 115 -3.82 -8.56 -11.67
C HIS A 115 -4.90 -9.40 -10.99
N ASP A 116 -4.63 -10.69 -10.87
CA ASP A 116 -5.27 -11.61 -9.93
C ASP A 116 -4.45 -11.64 -8.63
N ALA A 117 -5.01 -11.14 -7.52
CA ALA A 117 -4.34 -11.03 -6.21
C ALA A 117 -3.80 -12.33 -5.63
N ALA A 118 -4.30 -13.47 -6.09
CA ALA A 118 -3.80 -14.79 -5.70
C ALA A 118 -2.43 -15.11 -6.33
N ASN A 119 -2.02 -14.41 -7.39
CA ASN A 119 -0.75 -14.62 -8.08
C ASN A 119 0.32 -13.63 -7.59
N ASP A 120 1.24 -14.11 -6.73
CA ASP A 120 2.36 -13.35 -6.18
C ASP A 120 3.22 -12.65 -7.24
N GLU A 121 3.48 -13.31 -8.38
CA GLU A 121 4.31 -12.73 -9.44
C GLU A 121 3.59 -11.56 -10.12
N ALA A 122 2.29 -11.71 -10.39
CA ALA A 122 1.47 -10.64 -10.92
C ALA A 122 1.34 -9.48 -9.92
N HIS A 123 1.28 -9.78 -8.62
CA HIS A 123 1.23 -8.77 -7.56
C HIS A 123 2.52 -7.94 -7.53
N LEU A 124 3.66 -8.62 -7.58
CA LEU A 124 4.98 -7.98 -7.62
C LEU A 124 5.15 -7.12 -8.87
N ARG A 125 4.73 -7.60 -10.05
CA ARG A 125 4.77 -6.79 -11.28
C ARG A 125 3.91 -5.54 -11.18
N TRP A 126 2.76 -5.61 -10.51
CA TRP A 126 1.95 -4.43 -10.26
C TRP A 126 2.65 -3.46 -9.31
N LEU A 127 3.23 -3.95 -8.19
CA LEU A 127 4.03 -3.12 -7.28
C LEU A 127 5.22 -2.45 -7.98
N ASP A 128 5.90 -3.14 -8.89
CA ASP A 128 6.97 -2.55 -9.71
C ASP A 128 6.47 -1.36 -10.54
N GLY A 129 5.27 -1.49 -11.13
CA GLY A 129 4.63 -0.41 -11.89
C GLY A 129 4.27 0.79 -11.00
N LEU A 130 3.78 0.52 -9.78
CA LEU A 130 3.48 1.56 -8.79
C LEU A 130 4.74 2.27 -8.32
N GLU A 131 5.81 1.52 -8.05
CA GLU A 131 7.12 2.07 -7.69
C GLU A 131 7.69 2.93 -8.82
N ALA A 132 7.63 2.47 -10.07
CA ALA A 132 8.06 3.24 -11.23
C ALA A 132 7.26 4.55 -11.36
N ARG A 133 5.98 4.55 -11.00
CA ARG A 133 5.14 5.75 -10.94
C ARG A 133 5.54 6.66 -9.77
N ALA A 134 5.75 6.10 -8.58
CA ALA A 134 6.14 6.85 -7.38
C ALA A 134 7.50 7.55 -7.56
N ARG A 135 8.45 6.94 -8.27
CA ARG A 135 9.75 7.54 -8.61
C ARG A 135 9.67 8.77 -9.50
N ARG A 136 8.54 9.00 -10.18
CA ARG A 136 8.28 10.21 -10.98
C ARG A 136 7.66 11.34 -10.15
N CYS A 137 7.46 11.11 -8.85
CA CYS A 137 6.97 12.09 -7.90
C CYS A 137 8.08 12.43 -6.90
N GLY A 138 7.96 13.60 -6.29
CA GLY A 138 8.80 13.98 -5.17
C GLY A 138 10.25 14.31 -5.50
N THR A 139 11.04 14.41 -4.43
CA THR A 139 12.47 14.72 -4.43
C THR A 139 13.27 13.65 -5.18
N LEU A 140 12.81 12.39 -5.14
CA LEU A 140 13.42 11.30 -5.91
C LEU A 140 13.36 11.53 -7.43
N ALA A 141 12.31 12.20 -7.93
CA ALA A 141 12.21 12.56 -9.34
C ALA A 141 13.15 13.71 -9.71
N ALA A 142 13.29 14.70 -8.81
CA ALA A 142 14.18 15.85 -9.00
C ALA A 142 15.65 15.44 -9.10
N SER A 143 16.12 14.52 -8.23
CA SER A 143 17.50 14.03 -8.28
C SER A 143 17.87 13.39 -9.62
N ARG A 144 16.92 12.76 -10.34
CA ARG A 144 17.21 12.14 -11.64
C ARG A 144 17.51 13.17 -12.73
N LEU A 145 16.81 14.30 -12.73
CA LEU A 145 17.01 15.39 -13.70
C LEU A 145 18.39 16.05 -13.54
N GLU A 146 18.89 16.17 -12.31
CA GLU A 146 20.21 16.74 -12.02
C GLU A 146 21.37 15.87 -12.52
N PHE A 147 21.21 14.55 -12.61
CA PHE A 147 22.24 13.64 -13.14
C PHE A 147 22.20 13.47 -14.66
N GLU A 148 21.05 13.63 -15.31
CA GLU A 148 20.91 13.51 -16.78
C GLU A 148 21.35 14.78 -17.53
N THR A 149 21.65 15.88 -16.82
CA THR A 149 22.08 17.17 -17.39
C THR A 149 23.59 17.44 -17.33
N ALA A 150 24.40 16.43 -16.99
CA ALA A 150 25.86 16.52 -16.91
C ALA A 150 26.57 15.84 -18.09
#